data_AF-A0A535SEU6-F1
#
_entry.id   AF-A0A535SEU6-F1
#
_cell.length_a   1.000
_cell.length_b   1.000
_cell.length_c   1.000
_cell.angle_alpha   90.00
_cell.angle_beta   90.00
_cell.angle_gamma   90.00
#
_symmetry.space_group_name_H-M   'P 1'
#
loop_
_entity.id
_entity.type
_entity.pdbx_description
1 polymer ?
#
loop_
_entity_poly.entity_id
_entity_poly.type
_entity_poly.pdbx_seq_one_letter_code
_entity_poly.pdbx_strand_id
1 'polypeptide(L)'
;MSIEQEPRTQTQASATQRRYRTLAVVRQEAITRVEKPLEDSVFVWPHLLVREFFAATIVTVMVTLLALRINAPLEAPADPNVTPNPAKAPWYFLGLQELLHYFPPTTGGVLIPGLVLTALAVLPYVDRNPSRAYADRKVAIVTFTMFLIFWAVVTLAGSFFRGPGWLWEWPWVHMYFNL
;
A
#
# COMPACT_ATOMS: atom_id res chain seq x y z
N MET A 1 -27.21 -85.68 40.20
CA MET A 1 -25.75 -85.61 39.99
C MET A 1 -25.33 -84.22 40.41
N SER A 2 -24.74 -84.15 41.60
CA SER A 2 -24.43 -82.93 42.35
C SER A 2 -23.32 -82.15 41.66
N ILE A 3 -23.53 -80.85 41.44
CA ILE A 3 -22.45 -79.92 41.10
C ILE A 3 -22.50 -78.79 42.11
N GLU A 4 -21.59 -78.88 43.06
CA GLU A 4 -21.21 -77.86 44.01
C GLU A 4 -20.74 -76.62 43.24
N GLN A 5 -21.31 -75.45 43.51
CA GLN A 5 -20.77 -74.18 43.04
C GLN A 5 -20.28 -73.40 44.25
N GLU A 6 -18.96 -73.34 44.40
CA GLU A 6 -18.26 -72.51 45.38
C GLU A 6 -18.63 -71.03 45.22
N PRO A 7 -18.71 -70.27 46.33
CA PRO A 7 -18.88 -68.83 46.26
C PRO A 7 -17.59 -68.19 45.71
N ARG A 8 -17.64 -67.62 44.51
CA ARG A 8 -16.55 -66.77 44.00
C ARG A 8 -16.44 -65.52 44.84
N THR A 9 -15.49 -65.50 45.76
CA THR A 9 -15.05 -64.31 46.49
C THR A 9 -14.53 -63.29 45.48
N GLN A 10 -15.34 -62.28 45.17
CA GLN A 10 -14.90 -61.13 44.38
C GLN A 10 -13.97 -60.29 45.25
N THR A 11 -12.66 -60.45 45.06
CA THR A 11 -11.66 -59.51 45.57
C THR A 11 -11.91 -58.16 44.91
N GLN A 12 -12.61 -57.27 45.62
CA GLN A 12 -12.74 -55.87 45.23
C GLN A 12 -11.33 -55.24 45.28
N ALA A 13 -10.73 -55.07 44.11
CA ALA A 13 -9.55 -54.24 43.97
C ALA A 13 -9.93 -52.81 44.41
N SER A 14 -9.28 -52.33 45.46
CA SER A 14 -9.41 -50.97 45.98
C SER A 14 -8.94 -49.98 44.91
N ALA A 15 -9.89 -49.49 44.11
CA ALA A 15 -9.65 -48.38 43.21
C ALA A 15 -9.29 -47.16 44.05
N THR A 16 -8.00 -46.83 44.08
CA THR A 16 -7.48 -45.62 44.72
C THR A 16 -8.10 -44.42 44.03
N GLN A 17 -9.15 -43.87 44.64
CA GLN A 17 -9.90 -42.74 44.14
C GLN A 17 -9.03 -41.48 44.31
N ARG A 18 -8.17 -41.20 43.33
CA ARG A 18 -7.38 -39.95 43.30
C ARG A 18 -8.36 -38.78 43.22
N ARG A 19 -8.52 -38.05 44.32
CA ARG A 19 -9.27 -36.79 44.39
C ARG A 19 -8.52 -35.73 43.59
N TYR A 20 -8.93 -35.52 42.35
CA TYR A 20 -8.59 -34.29 41.62
C TYR A 20 -9.39 -33.15 42.24
N ARG A 21 -8.72 -32.30 43.03
CA ARG A 21 -9.30 -31.07 43.57
C ARG A 21 -9.18 -30.00 42.50
N THR A 22 -10.29 -29.61 41.88
CA THR A 22 -10.36 -28.47 40.95
C THR A 22 -9.92 -27.21 41.67
N LEU A 23 -8.70 -26.73 41.42
CA LEU A 23 -8.11 -25.62 42.18
C LEU A 23 -8.66 -24.24 41.80
N ALA A 24 -9.20 -24.09 40.59
CA ALA A 24 -10.07 -22.98 40.22
C ALA A 24 -10.74 -23.32 38.90
N VAL A 25 -12.06 -23.13 38.82
CA VAL A 25 -12.73 -23.01 37.53
C VAL A 25 -12.55 -21.55 37.12
N VAL A 26 -11.56 -21.30 36.28
CA VAL A 26 -11.48 -20.01 35.58
C VAL A 26 -12.68 -19.98 34.65
N ARG A 27 -13.65 -19.11 34.95
CA ARG A 27 -14.71 -18.76 33.99
C ARG A 27 -13.98 -18.21 32.78
N GLN A 28 -13.86 -19.01 31.74
CA GLN A 28 -13.46 -18.53 30.44
C GLN A 28 -14.55 -17.53 30.07
N GLU A 29 -14.31 -16.24 30.30
CA GLU A 29 -15.17 -15.20 29.73
C GLU A 29 -15.26 -15.56 28.26
N ALA A 30 -16.49 -15.85 27.82
CA ALA A 30 -16.75 -16.37 26.50
C ALA A 30 -15.92 -15.53 25.55
N ILE A 31 -14.92 -16.15 24.92
CA ILE A 31 -14.22 -15.55 23.79
C ILE A 31 -15.37 -15.22 22.88
N THR A 32 -15.76 -13.94 22.88
CA THR A 32 -16.90 -13.48 22.11
C THR A 32 -16.35 -13.56 20.72
N ARG A 33 -16.55 -14.71 20.08
CA ARG A 33 -16.17 -14.95 18.71
C ARG A 33 -17.02 -13.93 17.98
N VAL A 34 -16.42 -12.77 17.72
CA VAL A 34 -17.00 -11.77 16.86
C VAL A 34 -17.17 -12.52 15.56
N GLU A 35 -18.40 -12.98 15.28
CA GLU A 35 -18.76 -13.57 14.00
C GLU A 35 -18.42 -12.49 12.97
N LYS A 36 -17.23 -12.60 12.37
CA LYS A 36 -16.97 -11.89 11.13
C LYS A 36 -18.04 -12.39 10.17
N PRO A 37 -18.77 -11.50 9.50
CA PRO A 37 -19.64 -11.94 8.41
C PRO A 37 -18.78 -12.81 7.49
N LEU A 38 -19.33 -13.94 7.03
CA LEU A 38 -18.65 -14.85 6.12
C LEU A 38 -18.23 -14.04 4.89
N GLU A 39 -16.97 -13.61 4.87
CA GLU A 39 -16.36 -12.97 3.70
C GLU A 39 -16.34 -14.02 2.60
N ASP A 40 -16.79 -13.66 1.41
CA ASP A 40 -16.79 -14.52 0.21
C ASP A 40 -15.35 -14.73 -0.27
N SER A 41 -14.57 -15.42 0.57
CA SER A 41 -13.16 -15.67 0.36
C SER A 41 -13.00 -16.90 -0.50
N VAL A 42 -12.24 -16.76 -1.58
CA VAL A 42 -11.91 -17.87 -2.45
C VAL A 42 -10.41 -18.19 -2.36
N PHE A 43 -10.05 -19.43 -2.65
CA PHE A 43 -8.65 -19.85 -2.63
C PHE A 43 -7.81 -19.02 -3.62
N VAL A 44 -6.64 -18.58 -3.14
CA VAL A 44 -5.65 -17.81 -3.92
C VAL A 44 -5.27 -18.57 -5.20
N TRP A 45 -4.99 -19.86 -5.05
CA TRP A 45 -4.83 -20.78 -6.17
C TRP A 45 -6.19 -21.40 -6.54
N PRO A 46 -6.60 -21.42 -7.82
CA PRO A 46 -5.95 -20.79 -8.98
C PRO A 46 -6.46 -19.36 -9.29
N HIS A 47 -7.49 -18.88 -8.59
CA HIS A 47 -8.29 -17.74 -9.09
C HIS A 47 -7.56 -16.40 -9.07
N LEU A 48 -6.84 -16.09 -7.99
CA LEU A 48 -6.05 -14.85 -7.90
C LEU A 48 -4.85 -14.93 -8.84
N LEU A 49 -4.11 -16.04 -8.78
CA LEU A 49 -2.85 -16.19 -9.50
C LEU A 49 -3.01 -16.18 -11.02
N VAL A 50 -4.08 -16.78 -11.55
CA VAL A 50 -4.35 -16.70 -12.99
C VAL A 50 -4.64 -15.26 -13.41
N ARG A 51 -5.43 -14.50 -12.63
CA ARG A 51 -5.73 -13.09 -12.93
C ARG A 51 -4.49 -12.21 -12.86
N GLU A 52 -3.67 -12.39 -11.83
CA GLU A 52 -2.41 -11.66 -11.66
C GLU A 52 -1.39 -12.00 -12.75
N PHE A 53 -1.29 -13.27 -13.15
CA PHE A 53 -0.42 -13.70 -14.24
C PHE A 53 -0.78 -13.01 -15.56
N PHE A 54 -2.08 -12.96 -15.90
CA PHE A 54 -2.53 -12.23 -17.09
C PHE A 54 -2.30 -10.72 -16.98
N ALA A 55 -2.60 -10.12 -15.83
CA ALA A 55 -2.35 -8.69 -15.60
C ALA A 55 -0.86 -8.35 -15.75
N ALA A 56 0.03 -9.13 -15.12
CA ALA A 56 1.47 -8.96 -15.21
C ALA A 56 1.99 -9.15 -16.64
N THR A 57 1.48 -10.15 -17.37
CA THR A 57 1.82 -10.38 -18.77
C THR A 57 1.39 -9.21 -19.64
N ILE A 58 0.16 -8.71 -19.47
CA ILE A 58 -0.36 -7.54 -20.22
C ILE A 58 0.51 -6.30 -19.95
N VAL A 59 0.82 -6.01 -18.69
CA VAL A 59 1.65 -4.86 -18.32
C VAL A 59 3.06 -5.00 -18.91
N THR A 60 3.66 -6.20 -18.86
CA THR A 60 4.99 -6.47 -19.41
C THR A 60 5.01 -6.27 -20.92
N VAL A 61 4.01 -6.81 -21.63
CA VAL A 61 3.87 -6.64 -23.08
C VAL A 61 3.66 -5.16 -23.42
N MET A 62 2.79 -4.45 -22.68
CA MET A 62 2.54 -3.03 -22.89
C MET A 62 3.81 -2.19 -22.74
N VAL A 63 4.57 -2.37 -21.65
CA VAL A 63 5.82 -1.65 -21.42
C VAL A 63 6.88 -2.01 -22.47
N THR A 64 6.99 -3.29 -22.84
CA THR A 64 7.92 -3.74 -23.88
C THR A 64 7.58 -3.11 -25.24
N LEU A 65 6.31 -3.10 -25.63
CA LEU A 65 5.87 -2.47 -26.88
C LEU A 65 6.11 -0.96 -26.86
N LEU A 66 5.90 -0.30 -25.72
CA LEU A 66 6.18 1.12 -25.57
C LEU A 66 7.67 1.41 -25.74
N ALA A 67 8.55 0.61 -25.11
CA ALA A 67 10.00 0.75 -25.22
C ALA A 67 10.53 0.48 -26.64
N LEU A 68 9.89 -0.40 -27.41
CA LEU A 68 10.25 -0.66 -28.81
C LEU A 68 9.76 0.45 -29.76
N ARG A 69 8.70 1.18 -29.39
CA ARG A 69 8.09 2.23 -30.24
C ARG A 69 8.61 3.63 -29.91
N ILE A 70 8.92 3.90 -28.65
CA ILE A 70 9.39 5.19 -28.16
C ILE A 70 10.83 5.00 -27.69
N ASN A 71 11.77 5.50 -28.48
CA ASN A 71 13.17 5.54 -28.07
C ASN A 71 13.33 6.60 -26.98
N ALA A 72 14.02 6.23 -25.89
CA ALA A 72 14.44 7.22 -24.90
C ALA A 72 15.46 8.18 -25.56
N PRO A 73 15.24 9.51 -25.49
CA PRO A 73 16.17 10.49 -25.99
C PRO A 73 17.40 10.46 -25.10
N LEU A 74 18.48 9.87 -25.62
CA LEU A 74 19.77 9.87 -24.96
C LEU A 74 20.39 11.25 -25.17
N GLU A 75 20.60 11.99 -24.08
CA GLU A 75 21.35 13.23 -24.11
C GLU A 75 22.85 12.98 -24.34
N ALA A 76 23.59 14.05 -24.64
CA ALA A 76 25.03 13.99 -24.79
C ALA A 76 25.70 13.45 -23.50
N PRO A 77 26.92 12.86 -23.60
CA PRO A 77 27.68 12.49 -22.43
C PRO A 77 27.83 13.66 -21.45
N ALA A 78 27.73 13.36 -20.15
CA ALA A 78 27.74 14.39 -19.11
C ALA A 78 29.03 15.22 -19.14
N ASP A 79 28.89 16.55 -19.25
CA ASP A 79 29.97 17.52 -19.14
C ASP A 79 29.77 18.39 -17.89
N PRO A 80 30.68 18.33 -16.89
CA PRO A 80 30.58 19.18 -15.69
C PRO A 80 30.61 20.68 -15.96
N ASN A 81 31.10 21.13 -17.13
CA ASN A 81 31.21 22.54 -17.48
C ASN A 81 29.94 23.08 -18.17
N VAL A 82 29.00 22.22 -18.55
CA VAL A 82 27.80 22.59 -19.31
C VAL A 82 26.57 22.09 -18.56
N THR A 83 25.77 23.03 -18.04
CA THR A 83 24.46 22.69 -17.47
C THR A 83 23.39 22.80 -18.56
N PRO A 84 22.62 21.73 -18.84
CA PRO A 84 21.55 21.79 -19.82
C PRO A 84 20.47 22.80 -19.40
N ASN A 85 19.91 23.52 -20.36
CA ASN A 85 18.84 24.49 -20.13
C ASN A 85 17.73 24.29 -21.16
N PRO A 86 16.50 23.91 -20.77
CA PRO A 86 16.04 23.67 -19.40
C PRO A 86 16.42 22.28 -18.85
N ALA A 87 17.00 22.24 -17.65
CA ALA A 87 17.22 20.99 -16.92
C ALA A 87 15.90 20.53 -16.26
N LYS A 88 15.14 19.69 -16.96
CA LYS A 88 13.92 19.07 -16.42
C LYS A 88 14.23 17.75 -15.74
N ALA A 89 13.73 17.56 -14.52
CA ALA A 89 13.77 16.29 -13.84
C ALA A 89 12.80 15.29 -14.51
N PRO A 90 12.95 13.98 -14.24
CA PRO A 90 11.96 12.99 -14.67
C PRO A 90 10.54 13.34 -14.18
N TRP A 91 9.51 12.93 -14.92
CA TRP A 91 8.11 13.29 -14.69
C TRP A 91 7.58 12.97 -13.28
N TYR A 92 8.09 11.92 -12.63
CA TYR A 92 7.74 11.57 -11.26
C TYR A 92 8.37 12.49 -10.19
N PHE A 93 9.34 13.32 -10.58
CA PHE A 93 9.97 14.34 -9.73
C PHE A 93 9.68 15.78 -10.16
N LEU A 94 9.07 15.99 -11.33
CA LEU A 94 8.73 17.32 -11.84
C LEU A 94 7.87 18.14 -10.88
N GLY A 95 6.93 17.50 -10.17
CA GLY A 95 6.15 18.18 -9.13
C GLY A 95 7.01 18.65 -7.94
N LEU A 96 8.03 17.90 -7.56
CA LEU A 96 8.99 18.31 -6.53
C LEU A 96 9.92 19.42 -7.04
N GLN A 97 10.39 19.33 -8.28
CA GLN A 97 11.24 20.35 -8.88
C GLN A 97 10.53 21.71 -8.93
N GLU A 98 9.24 21.70 -9.27
CA GLU A 98 8.39 22.89 -9.25
C GLU A 98 8.30 23.50 -7.84
N LEU A 99 8.22 22.67 -6.81
CA LEU A 99 8.26 23.13 -5.41
C LEU A 99 9.62 23.73 -5.03
N LEU A 100 10.73 23.14 -5.50
CA LEU A 100 12.09 23.65 -5.27
C LEU A 100 12.35 25.00 -5.94
N HIS A 101 11.59 25.36 -6.97
CA HIS A 101 11.68 26.68 -7.58
C HIS A 101 11.12 27.78 -6.66
N TYR A 102 10.06 27.47 -5.89
CA TYR A 102 9.41 28.44 -5.01
C TYR A 102 9.93 28.44 -3.58
N PHE A 103 10.47 27.32 -3.10
CA PHE A 103 10.91 27.15 -1.72
C PHE A 103 12.42 26.89 -1.62
N PRO A 104 13.06 27.25 -0.50
CA PRO A 104 14.43 26.83 -0.22
C PRO A 104 14.58 25.30 -0.32
N PRO A 105 15.74 24.78 -0.76
CA PRO A 105 15.94 23.33 -0.95
C PRO A 105 15.65 22.49 0.30
N THR A 106 15.92 23.04 1.49
CA THR A 106 15.61 22.39 2.78
C THR A 106 14.11 22.20 2.96
N THR A 107 13.30 23.22 2.67
CA THR A 107 11.84 23.18 2.83
C THR A 107 11.17 22.38 1.72
N GLY A 108 11.47 22.69 0.46
CA GLY A 108 10.84 22.06 -0.71
C GLY A 108 11.31 20.63 -0.96
N GLY A 109 12.60 20.33 -0.74
CA GLY A 109 13.18 19.02 -1.03
C GLY A 109 13.14 18.04 0.13
N VAL A 110 13.24 18.51 1.38
CA VAL A 110 13.35 17.62 2.55
C VAL A 110 12.10 17.70 3.42
N LEU A 111 11.73 18.89 3.90
CA LEU A 111 10.66 19.02 4.90
C LEU A 111 9.28 18.66 4.34
N ILE A 112 8.90 19.20 3.17
CA ILE A 112 7.56 18.93 2.61
C ILE A 112 7.39 17.46 2.21
N PRO A 113 8.30 16.83 1.43
CA PRO A 113 8.18 15.41 1.11
C PRO A 113 8.27 14.53 2.36
N GLY A 114 9.16 14.87 3.30
CA GLY A 114 9.30 14.17 4.58
C GLY A 114 8.01 14.22 5.41
N LEU A 115 7.36 15.38 5.48
CA LEU A 115 6.07 15.55 6.17
C LEU A 115 4.97 14.75 5.47
N VAL A 116 4.89 14.75 4.14
CA VAL A 116 3.91 13.94 3.39
C VAL A 116 4.08 12.45 3.69
N LEU A 117 5.31 11.94 3.65
CA LEU A 117 5.60 10.53 3.95
C LEU A 117 5.28 10.18 5.41
N THR A 118 5.64 11.08 6.34
CA THR A 118 5.35 10.90 7.78
C THR A 118 3.85 10.93 8.03
N ALA A 119 3.12 11.86 7.41
CA ALA A 119 1.67 11.94 7.50
C ALA A 119 1.01 10.68 6.96
N LEU A 120 1.50 10.12 5.85
CA LEU A 120 1.01 8.86 5.29
C LEU A 120 1.29 7.67 6.22
N ALA A 121 2.47 7.63 6.85
CA ALA A 121 2.83 6.60 7.84
C ALA A 121 2.01 6.70 9.13
N VAL A 122 1.63 7.92 9.54
CA VAL A 122 0.81 8.19 10.74
C VAL A 122 -0.69 8.03 10.47
N LEU A 123 -1.10 8.08 9.20
CA LEU A 123 -2.50 7.95 8.76
C LEU A 123 -3.28 6.78 9.40
N PRO A 124 -2.76 5.53 9.50
CA PRO A 124 -3.49 4.44 10.15
C PRO A 124 -3.78 4.65 11.64
N TYR A 125 -3.05 5.54 12.32
CA TYR A 125 -3.24 5.83 13.75
C TYR A 125 -4.21 6.99 13.99
N VAL A 126 -4.28 7.91 13.03
CA VAL A 126 -5.16 9.10 13.07
C VAL A 126 -6.54 8.77 12.55
N ASP A 127 -6.65 7.99 11.46
CA ASP A 127 -7.94 7.58 10.91
C ASP A 127 -8.51 6.39 11.70
N ARG A 128 -9.28 6.71 12.74
CA ARG A 128 -9.97 5.74 13.62
C ARG A 128 -11.40 5.44 13.18
N ASN A 129 -11.75 5.63 11.91
CA ASN A 129 -13.13 5.40 11.48
C ASN A 129 -13.52 3.91 11.67
N PRO A 130 -14.63 3.60 12.37
CA PRO A 130 -15.05 2.22 12.61
C PRO A 130 -15.51 1.51 11.33
N SER A 131 -15.94 2.26 10.31
CA SER A 131 -16.33 1.72 9.01
C SER A 131 -15.21 1.88 7.97
N ARG A 132 -14.98 0.82 7.18
CA ARG A 132 -14.07 0.85 6.02
C ARG A 132 -14.82 1.08 4.70
N ALA A 133 -16.15 1.18 4.73
CA ALA A 133 -16.94 1.38 3.53
C ALA A 133 -16.63 2.74 2.89
N TYR A 134 -16.55 2.77 1.55
CA TYR A 134 -16.28 3.99 0.79
C TYR A 134 -17.31 5.10 1.09
N ALA A 135 -18.58 4.72 1.28
CA ALA A 135 -19.67 5.65 1.55
C ALA A 135 -19.51 6.43 2.86
N ASP A 136 -18.84 5.85 3.86
CA ASP A 136 -18.70 6.43 5.19
C ASP A 136 -17.42 7.26 5.35
N ARG A 137 -16.52 7.24 4.36
CA ARG A 137 -15.20 7.89 4.39
C ARG A 137 -15.08 9.09 3.45
N LYS A 138 -16.19 9.80 3.20
CA LYS A 138 -16.26 10.91 2.24
C LYS A 138 -15.21 11.99 2.48
N VAL A 139 -14.99 12.39 3.74
CA VAL A 139 -13.98 13.41 4.07
C VAL A 139 -12.56 12.93 3.72
N ALA A 140 -12.18 11.73 4.15
CA ALA A 140 -10.86 11.16 3.85
C ALA A 140 -10.64 11.00 2.35
N ILE A 141 -11.66 10.53 1.62
CA ILE A 141 -11.60 10.39 0.16
C ILE A 141 -11.43 11.76 -0.49
N VAL A 142 -12.27 12.75 -0.16
CA VAL A 142 -12.18 14.10 -0.75
C VAL A 142 -10.83 14.75 -0.45
N THR A 143 -10.35 14.70 0.80
CA THR A 143 -9.04 15.26 1.16
C THR A 143 -7.90 14.57 0.41
N PHE A 144 -7.91 13.24 0.32
CA PHE A 144 -6.88 12.50 -0.42
C PHE A 144 -6.96 12.75 -1.94
N THR A 145 -8.16 12.85 -2.50
CA THR A 145 -8.35 13.21 -3.92
C THR A 145 -7.87 14.63 -4.20
N MET A 146 -8.17 15.61 -3.33
CA MET A 146 -7.64 16.98 -3.46
C MET A 146 -6.11 16.99 -3.41
N PHE A 147 -5.51 16.19 -2.51
CA PHE A 147 -4.07 16.00 -2.43
C PHE A 147 -3.48 15.45 -3.74
N LEU A 148 -4.10 14.42 -4.34
CA LEU A 148 -3.66 13.87 -5.63
C LEU A 148 -3.82 14.87 -6.77
N ILE A 149 -4.93 15.62 -6.82
CA ILE A 149 -5.16 16.65 -7.83
C ILE A 149 -4.13 17.76 -7.71
N PHE A 150 -3.82 18.21 -6.48
CA PHE A 150 -2.78 19.21 -6.24
C PHE A 150 -1.43 18.77 -6.83
N TRP A 151 -0.97 17.55 -6.53
CA TRP A 151 0.29 17.03 -7.06
C TRP A 151 0.25 16.82 -8.58
N ALA A 152 -0.88 16.39 -9.13
CA ALA A 152 -1.05 16.25 -10.57
C ALA A 152 -0.95 17.62 -11.27
N VAL A 153 -1.60 18.67 -10.74
CA VAL A 153 -1.54 20.02 -11.30
C VAL A 153 -0.13 20.58 -11.26
N VAL A 154 0.58 20.45 -10.13
CA VAL A 154 1.96 20.92 -10.00
C VAL A 154 2.90 20.17 -10.96
N THR A 155 2.71 18.86 -11.13
CA THR A 155 3.49 18.04 -12.07
C THR A 155 3.21 18.40 -13.53
N LEU A 156 1.94 18.68 -13.88
CA LEU A 156 1.57 19.14 -15.22
C LEU A 156 2.11 20.56 -15.51
N ALA A 157 2.06 21.45 -14.51
CA ALA A 157 2.65 22.78 -14.59
C ALA A 157 4.15 22.70 -14.89
N GLY A 158 4.90 21.90 -14.13
CA GLY A 158 6.32 21.65 -14.37
C GLY A 158 6.60 21.04 -15.74
N SER A 159 5.77 20.10 -16.19
CA SER A 159 5.96 19.40 -17.47
C SER A 159 5.81 20.35 -18.67
N PHE A 160 4.71 21.12 -18.71
CA PHE A 160 4.28 21.82 -19.93
C PHE A 160 4.53 23.33 -19.92
N PHE A 161 4.57 23.98 -18.75
CA PHE A 161 4.61 25.44 -18.64
C PHE A 161 5.99 25.99 -18.26
N ARG A 162 7.01 25.11 -18.18
CA ARG A 162 8.39 25.49 -17.83
C ARG A 162 9.32 25.45 -19.04
N GLY A 163 9.95 26.60 -19.29
CA GLY A 163 10.92 26.86 -20.35
C GLY A 163 12.34 27.17 -19.82
N PRO A 164 13.22 27.76 -20.63
CA PRO A 164 14.59 28.09 -20.27
C PRO A 164 14.68 28.94 -18.99
N GLY A 165 15.65 28.61 -18.12
CA GLY A 165 15.79 29.26 -16.81
C GLY A 165 14.66 28.95 -15.83
N TRP A 166 13.86 27.92 -16.10
CA TRP A 166 12.64 27.58 -15.35
C TRP A 166 11.58 28.70 -15.36
N LEU A 167 11.59 29.55 -16.39
CA LEU A 167 10.60 30.60 -16.55
C LEU A 167 9.26 30.03 -17.03
N TRP A 168 8.19 30.76 -16.74
CA TRP A 168 6.85 30.42 -17.20
C TRP A 168 6.72 30.73 -18.69
N GLU A 169 6.41 29.72 -19.49
CA GLU A 169 6.16 29.86 -20.91
C GLU A 169 4.88 29.13 -21.31
N TRP A 170 4.18 29.69 -22.28
CA TRP A 170 2.95 29.10 -22.77
C TRP A 170 3.24 27.95 -23.74
N PRO A 171 2.56 26.79 -23.60
CA PRO A 171 2.88 25.59 -24.36
C PRO A 171 2.61 25.71 -25.87
N TRP A 172 1.80 26.69 -26.29
CA TRP A 172 1.55 26.99 -27.71
C TRP A 172 2.61 27.91 -28.34
N VAL A 173 3.54 28.45 -27.56
CA VAL A 173 4.73 29.13 -28.10
C VAL A 173 5.78 28.08 -28.40
N HIS A 174 6.33 27.41 -27.38
CA HIS A 174 7.32 26.34 -27.49
C HIS A 174 7.06 25.26 -26.44
N MET A 175 7.17 23.98 -26.82
CA MET A 175 6.99 22.84 -25.93
C MET A 175 8.33 22.16 -25.64
N TYR A 176 8.87 22.36 -24.44
CA TYR A 176 10.16 21.79 -23.99
C TYR A 176 10.00 20.40 -23.37
N PHE A 177 9.09 19.58 -23.87
CA PHE A 177 8.81 18.26 -23.29
C PHE A 177 9.50 17.18 -24.13
N ASN A 178 10.52 16.56 -23.55
CA ASN A 178 11.20 15.41 -24.13
C ASN A 178 10.75 14.16 -23.35
N LEU A 179 10.13 13.21 -24.06
CA LEU A 179 9.73 11.89 -23.53
C LEU A 179 10.87 10.90 -23.66
#